data_AF-A0A2P8AYN1-F1
#
_entry.id   AF-A0A2P8AYN1-F1
#
_cell.length_a   1.000
_cell.length_b   1.000
_cell.length_c   1.000
_cell.angle_alpha   90.00
_cell.angle_beta   90.00
_cell.angle_gamma   90.00
#
_symmetry.space_group_name_H-M   'P 1'
#
loop_
_entity.id
_entity.type
_entity.pdbx_description
1 polymer ?
#
loop_
_entity_poly.entity_id
_entity_poly.type
_entity_poly.pdbx_seq_one_letter_code
_entity_poly.pdbx_strand_id
1 'polypeptide(L)'
;MTGSAPRQRPAFTHAQARRRLGAVCGADDGPLTRITDDPHLVTCPDCEGLVEFDALPDDATAGDPQVIEVLREVKRGSCRKIDGVMVDMTTAAAILTVYDALKPATRARLAALRIDRMAQLAWRLLRPHV
;
A
#
# COMPACT_ATOMS: atom_id res chain seq x y z
N MET A 1 36.21 33.11 -8.14
CA MET A 1 36.09 32.06 -7.11
C MET A 1 34.63 31.65 -7.02
N THR A 2 34.19 30.66 -7.80
CA THR A 2 32.82 30.13 -7.76
C THR A 2 32.86 28.78 -7.07
N GLY A 3 32.57 28.78 -5.76
CA GLY A 3 32.47 27.54 -4.98
C GLY A 3 31.27 26.73 -5.44
N SER A 4 31.51 25.52 -5.96
CA SER A 4 30.44 24.53 -6.11
C SER A 4 29.95 24.15 -4.72
N ALA A 5 28.69 24.47 -4.44
CA ALA A 5 28.01 23.97 -3.23
C ALA A 5 28.04 22.43 -3.25
N PRO A 6 28.25 21.78 -2.08
CA PRO A 6 28.20 20.33 -2.01
C PRO A 6 26.82 19.85 -2.47
N ARG A 7 26.78 18.85 -3.36
CA ARG A 7 25.54 18.17 -3.75
C ARG A 7 24.88 17.60 -2.48
N GLN A 8 23.91 18.33 -1.93
CA GLN A 8 23.04 17.80 -0.89
C GLN A 8 22.40 16.53 -1.44
N ARG A 9 22.55 15.42 -0.72
CA ARG A 9 21.79 14.21 -1.02
C ARG A 9 20.32 14.60 -0.86
N PRO A 10 19.44 14.35 -1.85
CA PRO A 10 18.04 14.68 -1.68
C PRO A 10 17.53 13.95 -0.43
N ALA A 11 17.08 14.74 0.55
CA ALA A 11 16.37 14.25 1.73
C ALA A 11 15.17 13.44 1.23
N PHE A 12 14.89 12.35 1.94
CA PHE A 12 14.00 11.25 1.57
C PHE A 12 12.80 11.65 0.70
N THR A 13 12.97 11.58 -0.62
CA THR A 13 11.87 11.63 -1.57
C THR A 13 11.30 10.22 -1.70
N HIS A 14 9.97 10.04 -1.66
CA HIS A 14 9.35 8.72 -1.86
C HIS A 14 9.80 8.06 -3.18
N ALA A 15 9.74 6.73 -3.26
CA ALA A 15 10.44 5.93 -4.28
C ALA A 15 10.19 6.31 -5.76
N GLN A 16 9.06 6.94 -6.09
CA GLN A 16 8.72 7.36 -7.46
C GLN A 16 9.25 8.74 -7.86
N ALA A 17 9.76 9.53 -6.93
CA ALA A 17 10.36 10.85 -7.18
C ALA A 17 11.56 10.82 -8.15
N ARG A 18 12.27 9.69 -8.23
CA ARG A 18 13.51 9.55 -9.02
C ARG A 18 13.32 9.62 -10.54
N ARG A 19 12.08 9.65 -11.06
CA ARG A 19 11.79 9.59 -12.51
C ARG A 19 11.35 10.92 -13.12
N ARG A 20 11.30 12.03 -12.38
CA ARG A 20 10.89 13.34 -12.93
C ARG A 20 11.93 14.43 -12.69
N LEU A 21 12.15 15.28 -13.70
CA LEU A 21 12.88 16.54 -13.61
C LEU A 21 11.86 17.67 -13.33
N GLY A 22 11.90 18.27 -12.13
CA GLY A 22 10.96 19.32 -11.71
C GLY A 22 10.79 19.38 -10.19
N ALA A 23 10.04 20.37 -9.67
CA ALA A 23 9.73 20.49 -8.23
C ALA A 23 9.03 19.21 -7.77
N VAL A 24 9.75 18.44 -6.97
CA VAL A 24 9.38 17.08 -6.61
C VAL A 24 8.38 17.14 -5.45
N CYS A 25 7.44 16.20 -5.41
CA CYS A 25 6.72 15.88 -4.19
C CYS A 25 7.74 15.66 -3.05
N GLY A 26 7.74 16.57 -2.06
CA GLY A 26 8.73 16.63 -1.00
C GLY A 26 9.91 17.59 -1.21
N ALA A 27 9.80 18.54 -2.14
CA ALA A 27 10.67 19.73 -2.18
C ALA A 27 10.23 20.72 -1.09
N ASP A 28 11.15 21.37 -0.39
CA ASP A 28 10.87 22.25 0.76
C ASP A 28 10.40 23.66 0.34
N ASP A 29 10.05 23.81 -0.94
CA ASP A 29 9.99 25.09 -1.63
C ASP A 29 8.57 25.44 -2.16
N GLY A 30 7.52 24.71 -1.74
CA GLY A 30 6.14 24.96 -2.17
C GLY A 30 5.09 24.90 -1.04
N PRO A 31 4.00 25.68 -1.09
CA PRO A 31 2.96 25.70 -0.05
C PRO A 31 2.11 24.41 0.05
N LEU A 32 2.34 23.44 -0.84
CA LEU A 32 1.61 22.17 -0.93
C LEU A 32 2.50 20.95 -0.61
N THR A 33 3.77 21.13 -0.27
CA THR A 33 4.66 20.00 -0.01
C THR A 33 4.54 19.54 1.44
N ARG A 34 4.05 18.31 1.63
CA ARG A 34 4.00 17.61 2.92
C ARG A 34 5.22 16.70 3.04
N ILE A 35 6.38 17.28 3.33
CA ILE A 35 7.54 16.49 3.75
C ILE A 35 7.23 15.96 5.15
N THR A 36 7.20 14.64 5.30
CA THR A 36 7.00 13.96 6.57
C THR A 36 8.00 12.83 6.68
N ASP A 37 8.68 12.73 7.82
CA ASP A 37 9.58 11.62 8.14
C ASP A 37 8.81 10.32 8.44
N ASP A 38 7.48 10.40 8.63
CA ASP A 38 6.59 9.26 8.72
C ASP A 38 6.15 8.80 7.31
N PRO A 39 6.65 7.67 6.80
CA PRO A 39 6.34 7.17 5.46
C PRO A 39 4.85 6.80 5.29
N HIS A 40 4.09 6.60 6.37
CA HIS A 40 2.65 6.35 6.30
C HIS A 40 1.83 7.63 6.07
N LEU A 41 2.42 8.81 6.33
CA LEU A 41 1.79 10.11 6.15
C LEU A 41 2.12 10.74 4.79
N VAL A 42 2.91 10.07 3.95
CA VAL A 42 3.16 10.48 2.56
C VAL A 42 1.93 10.13 1.71
N THR A 43 0.83 10.81 1.98
CA THR A 43 -0.31 10.91 1.08
C THR A 43 -0.12 12.22 0.33
N CYS A 44 0.46 12.16 -0.88
CA CYS A 44 0.40 13.29 -1.77
C CYS A 44 -0.96 13.18 -2.49
N PRO A 45 -1.99 13.94 -2.08
CA PRO A 45 -3.32 13.85 -2.69
C PRO A 45 -3.31 14.18 -4.19
N ASP A 46 -2.21 14.77 -4.68
CA ASP A 46 -2.03 15.21 -6.05
C ASP A 46 -0.90 14.43 -6.78
N CYS A 47 -0.51 13.25 -6.29
CA CYS A 47 0.53 12.47 -6.96
C CYS A 47 -0.02 11.94 -8.29
N GLU A 48 0.40 12.54 -9.40
CA GLU A 48 0.03 12.09 -10.76
C GLU A 48 0.34 10.59 -10.97
N GLY A 49 1.39 10.07 -10.32
CA GLY A 49 1.74 8.64 -10.36
C GLY A 49 0.82 7.71 -9.55
N LEU A 50 -0.08 8.27 -8.73
CA LEU A 50 -1.12 7.54 -8.00
C LEU A 50 -2.50 7.68 -8.64
N VAL A 51 -2.73 8.68 -9.50
CA VAL A 51 -4.02 8.94 -10.17
C VAL A 51 -4.56 7.69 -10.86
N GLU A 52 -3.72 6.93 -11.55
CA GLU A 52 -4.13 5.69 -12.22
C GLU A 52 -4.61 4.62 -11.22
N PHE A 53 -3.96 4.50 -10.06
CA PHE A 53 -4.34 3.54 -9.02
C PHE A 53 -5.61 4.00 -8.28
N ASP A 54 -5.74 5.30 -8.02
CA ASP A 54 -6.91 5.87 -7.37
C ASP A 54 -8.16 5.74 -8.24
N ALA A 55 -8.00 5.86 -9.57
CA ALA A 55 -9.06 5.71 -10.55
C ALA A 55 -9.54 4.27 -10.74
N LEU A 56 -8.77 3.26 -10.29
CA LEU A 56 -9.24 1.86 -10.35
C LEU A 56 -10.49 1.69 -9.48
N PRO A 57 -11.50 0.96 -9.97
CA PRO A 57 -12.68 0.64 -9.16
C PRO A 57 -12.27 -0.22 -7.96
N ASP A 58 -13.00 -0.08 -6.86
CA ASP A 58 -12.87 -0.99 -5.73
C ASP A 58 -13.62 -2.29 -6.08
N ASP A 59 -12.90 -3.41 -6.15
CA ASP A 59 -13.45 -4.71 -6.55
C ASP A 59 -14.20 -5.39 -5.39
N ALA A 60 -13.91 -5.01 -4.14
CA ALA A 60 -14.61 -5.46 -2.95
C ALA A 60 -14.36 -4.52 -1.76
N THR A 61 -15.22 -4.59 -0.74
CA THR A 61 -15.06 -3.85 0.52
C THR A 61 -15.19 -4.78 1.74
N ALA A 62 -14.78 -4.30 2.91
CA ALA A 62 -14.81 -5.03 4.17
C ALA A 62 -16.24 -5.51 4.48
N GLY A 63 -16.37 -6.80 4.80
CA GLY A 63 -17.67 -7.40 5.05
C GLY A 63 -18.44 -7.82 3.79
N ASP A 64 -17.92 -7.56 2.59
CA ASP A 64 -18.41 -8.18 1.36
C ASP A 64 -18.19 -9.71 1.42
N PRO A 65 -19.25 -10.53 1.26
CA PRO A 65 -19.10 -11.98 1.17
C PRO A 65 -18.08 -12.46 0.12
N GLN A 66 -17.84 -11.64 -0.91
CA GLN A 66 -16.96 -11.97 -2.03
C GLN A 66 -15.48 -11.66 -1.77
N VAL A 67 -15.12 -10.97 -0.67
CA VAL A 67 -13.72 -10.51 -0.46
C VAL A 67 -12.70 -11.65 -0.52
N ILE A 68 -13.08 -12.84 -0.03
CA ILE A 68 -12.23 -14.03 -0.05
C ILE A 68 -12.07 -14.59 -1.47
N GLU A 69 -13.12 -14.54 -2.30
CA GLU A 69 -13.03 -15.00 -3.68
C GLU A 69 -12.18 -14.02 -4.51
N VAL A 70 -12.38 -12.71 -4.33
CA VAL A 70 -11.52 -11.69 -4.93
C VAL A 70 -10.06 -11.91 -4.56
N LEU A 71 -9.74 -12.19 -3.30
CA LEU A 71 -8.39 -12.54 -2.88
C LEU A 71 -7.83 -13.79 -3.58
N ARG A 72 -8.67 -14.80 -3.85
CA ARG A 72 -8.27 -16.01 -4.60
C ARG A 72 -7.95 -15.69 -6.05
N GLU A 73 -8.68 -14.77 -6.68
CA GLU A 73 -8.36 -14.27 -8.02
C GLU A 73 -7.05 -13.48 -8.04
N VAL A 74 -6.87 -12.55 -7.09
CA VAL A 74 -5.65 -11.74 -6.96
C VAL A 74 -4.43 -12.65 -6.89
N LYS A 75 -4.45 -13.66 -6.02
CA LYS A 75 -3.37 -14.65 -5.86
C LYS A 75 -2.95 -15.33 -7.18
N ARG A 76 -3.84 -15.47 -8.17
CA ARG A 76 -3.56 -16.17 -9.45
C ARG A 76 -2.82 -15.32 -10.48
N GLY A 77 -2.63 -14.03 -10.27
CA GLY A 77 -1.92 -13.20 -11.24
C GLY A 77 -2.37 -11.74 -11.35
N SER A 78 -3.30 -11.30 -10.51
CA SER A 78 -3.89 -9.96 -10.63
C SER A 78 -3.45 -9.06 -9.47
N CYS A 79 -3.57 -7.75 -9.67
CA CYS A 79 -3.58 -6.77 -8.61
C CYS A 79 -4.96 -6.10 -8.63
N ARG A 80 -5.60 -5.95 -7.48
CA ARG A 80 -6.96 -5.39 -7.38
C ARG A 80 -7.03 -4.38 -6.25
N LYS A 81 -7.97 -3.44 -6.36
CA LYS A 81 -8.29 -2.53 -5.26
C LYS A 81 -9.36 -3.16 -4.39
N ILE A 82 -9.08 -3.26 -3.09
CA ILE A 82 -10.02 -3.76 -2.07
C ILE A 82 -9.97 -2.77 -0.91
N ASP A 83 -11.10 -2.30 -0.40
CA ASP A 83 -11.17 -1.27 0.65
C ASP A 83 -10.36 0.00 0.31
N GLY A 84 -10.28 0.37 -0.97
CA GLY A 84 -9.48 1.50 -1.42
C GLY A 84 -7.96 1.26 -1.37
N VAL A 85 -7.51 0.04 -1.12
CA VAL A 85 -6.09 -0.34 -1.04
C VAL A 85 -5.74 -1.30 -2.17
N MET A 86 -4.60 -1.07 -2.82
CA MET A 86 -4.06 -2.00 -3.81
C MET A 86 -3.53 -3.27 -3.13
N VAL A 87 -4.02 -4.42 -3.56
CA VAL A 87 -3.64 -5.74 -3.04
C VAL A 87 -2.99 -6.56 -4.15
N ASP A 88 -1.72 -6.92 -3.93
CA ASP A 88 -0.95 -7.76 -4.83
C ASP A 88 -1.07 -9.26 -4.51
N MET A 89 -0.52 -10.09 -5.40
CA MET A 89 -0.48 -11.55 -5.27
C MET A 89 0.13 -12.03 -3.94
N THR A 90 1.20 -11.37 -3.49
CA THR A 90 1.95 -11.77 -2.29
C THR A 90 1.12 -11.52 -1.04
N THR A 91 0.50 -10.35 -0.95
CA THR A 91 -0.39 -9.96 0.14
C THR A 91 -1.62 -10.84 0.17
N ALA A 92 -2.24 -11.11 -0.99
CA ALA A 92 -3.36 -12.02 -1.09
C ALA A 92 -2.99 -13.45 -0.66
N ALA A 93 -1.83 -13.95 -1.08
CA ALA A 93 -1.34 -15.26 -0.66
C ALA A 93 -1.10 -15.35 0.86
N ALA A 94 -0.55 -14.29 1.48
CA ALA A 94 -0.34 -14.23 2.91
C ALA A 94 -1.66 -14.29 3.69
N ILE A 95 -2.64 -13.49 3.28
CA ILE A 95 -3.98 -13.46 3.90
C ILE A 95 -4.66 -14.82 3.76
N LEU A 96 -4.67 -15.40 2.56
CA LEU A 96 -5.31 -16.69 2.29
C LEU A 96 -4.65 -17.84 3.06
N THR A 97 -3.32 -17.81 3.23
CA THR A 97 -2.61 -18.82 4.04
C THR A 97 -3.12 -18.85 5.47
N VAL A 98 -3.30 -17.68 6.09
CA VAL A 98 -3.87 -17.60 7.43
C VAL A 98 -5.35 -17.98 7.43
N TYR A 99 -6.13 -17.46 6.49
CA TYR A 99 -7.57 -17.77 6.38
C TYR A 99 -7.83 -19.27 6.27
N ASP A 100 -7.12 -19.97 5.40
CA ASP A 100 -7.30 -21.41 5.16
C ASP A 100 -6.86 -22.25 6.38
N ALA A 101 -5.95 -21.77 7.23
CA ALA A 101 -5.55 -22.44 8.46
C ALA A 101 -6.56 -22.27 9.62
N LEU A 102 -7.49 -21.33 9.54
CA LEU A 102 -8.43 -21.01 10.63
C LEU A 102 -9.67 -21.92 10.65
N LYS A 103 -10.28 -22.07 11.83
CA LYS A 103 -11.60 -22.69 12.00
C LYS A 103 -12.72 -21.78 11.48
N PRO A 104 -13.91 -22.29 11.08
CA PRO A 104 -14.98 -21.51 10.45
C PRO A 104 -15.39 -20.24 11.21
N ALA A 105 -15.56 -20.32 12.54
CA ALA A 105 -15.92 -19.16 13.35
C ALA A 105 -14.84 -18.05 13.32
N THR A 106 -13.56 -18.42 13.26
CA THR A 106 -12.46 -17.44 13.18
C THR A 106 -12.24 -16.94 11.76
N ARG A 107 -12.51 -17.76 10.73
CA ARG A 107 -12.53 -17.32 9.33
C ARG A 107 -13.53 -16.20 9.12
N ALA A 108 -14.75 -16.36 9.63
CA ALA A 108 -15.78 -15.33 9.55
C ALA A 108 -15.32 -14.01 10.20
N ARG A 109 -14.65 -14.09 11.36
CA ARG A 109 -14.08 -12.90 12.03
C ARG A 109 -12.97 -12.25 11.22
N LEU A 110 -12.10 -13.03 10.58
CA LEU A 110 -11.02 -12.51 9.73
C LEU A 110 -11.58 -11.84 8.47
N ALA A 111 -12.56 -12.46 7.81
CA ALA A 111 -13.19 -11.93 6.59
C ALA A 111 -14.02 -10.66 6.83
N ALA A 112 -14.44 -10.41 8.08
CA ALA A 112 -15.13 -9.17 8.46
C ALA A 112 -14.20 -7.99 8.73
N LEU A 113 -12.88 -8.20 8.74
CA LEU A 113 -11.91 -7.13 8.92
C LEU A 113 -11.69 -6.38 7.60
N ARG A 114 -11.30 -5.11 7.71
CA ARG A 114 -10.73 -4.37 6.57
C ARG A 114 -9.47 -5.05 6.04
N ILE A 115 -9.22 -4.92 4.75
CA ILE A 115 -8.10 -5.58 4.07
C ILE A 115 -6.74 -5.26 4.69
N ASP A 116 -6.53 -4.03 5.16
CA ASP A 116 -5.30 -3.58 5.80
C ASP A 116 -5.03 -4.35 7.11
N ARG A 117 -6.11 -4.66 7.85
CA ARG A 117 -6.04 -5.43 9.10
C ARG A 117 -5.86 -6.91 8.85
N MET A 118 -6.48 -7.46 7.79
CA MET A 118 -6.23 -8.83 7.34
C MET A 118 -4.74 -9.01 7.00
N ALA A 119 -4.18 -8.10 6.19
CA ALA A 119 -2.76 -8.12 5.81
C ALA A 119 -1.85 -7.98 7.04
N GLN A 120 -2.12 -7.02 7.93
CA GLN A 120 -1.33 -6.82 9.14
C GLN A 120 -1.32 -8.05 10.06
N LEU A 121 -2.45 -8.74 10.21
CA LEU A 121 -2.53 -9.99 10.97
C LEU A 121 -1.77 -11.11 10.26
N ALA A 122 -1.97 -11.28 8.96
CA ALA A 122 -1.29 -12.30 8.18
C ALA A 122 0.23 -12.19 8.31
N TRP A 123 0.79 -11.01 8.10
CA TRP A 123 2.22 -10.76 8.23
C TRP A 123 2.77 -10.85 9.65
N ARG A 124 1.94 -10.65 10.67
CA ARG A 124 2.34 -10.89 12.06
C ARG A 124 2.44 -12.38 12.37
N LEU A 125 1.50 -13.18 11.85
CA LEU A 125 1.45 -14.62 12.10
C LEU A 125 2.46 -15.41 11.25
N LEU A 126 2.76 -14.93 10.04
CA LEU A 126 3.73 -15.57 9.14
C LEU A 126 5.17 -15.16 9.41
N ARG A 127 5.39 -14.09 10.19
CA ARG A 127 6.75 -13.67 10.55
C ARG A 127 7.40 -14.72 11.45
N PRO A 128 8.59 -15.24 11.10
CA PRO A 128 9.33 -16.09 12.02
C PRO A 128 9.67 -15.27 13.27
N HIS A 129 9.40 -15.84 14.45
CA HIS A 129 9.90 -15.31 15.71
C HIS A 129 11.40 -15.61 15.76
N VAL A 130 12.20 -14.63 15.34
CA VAL A 130 13.66 -14.64 15.49
C VAL A 130 14.00 -13.86 16.75
#